data_AF-A0A1A8IDU9-F1
#
_entry.id   AF-A0A1A8IDU9-F1
#
_cell.length_a   1.000
_cell.length_b   1.000
_cell.length_c   1.000
_cell.angle_alpha   90.00
_cell.angle_beta   90.00
_cell.angle_gamma   90.00
#
_symmetry.space_group_name_H-M   'P 1'
#
loop_
_entity.id
_entity.type
_entity.pdbx_description
1 polymer ?
#
loop_
_entity_poly.entity_id
_entity_poly.type
_entity_poly.pdbx_seq_one_letter_code
_entity_poly.pdbx_strand_id
1 'polypeptide(L)'
;MASSSYKACGLSQRVAVVKILFRTVSAAANPQPKADFLKGEPHRKHPGMTSLKTLRLPQELQVAAQSVIQKAQVTQLTDRCHKLINYLWSRKRMVEDVTLRQKALGLEKELWEKAMQKMGDIDEEALRSQIRKRVLSELRQTTYHWNSLKYDEELGVVYMASRLAGGFAAVTRALNEIKKRDPSFAPQSLLDFGSGLGTVAWASHLHWGDSLKEMVCVDSSGPMSVLAERLLKGDEEEAEPLFKHVYFRRFLPVSPKVQFDLVAAAFTLSELPSVKEREDAVITLWRKTSSYLVLVENGTKEGHQMLMEARDTLLKKQEQIVYDPRPARVFAPCPHEMMCPKLAREPITPCNFQQRYHPLPLPGHHECQTEKFSYLILSRTEPAQEGIEGLEWARLIAPVLCRTRHVHCHMCCTDGQLQHKVVTARKHSRDVYRCARNSDWGDQLPIILKVEEDADSDSE
;
A
#
# COMPACT_ATOMS: atom_id res chain seq x y z
N MET A 1 -73.01 26.81 41.97
CA MET A 1 -74.38 27.21 41.58
C MET A 1 -74.38 27.50 40.08
N ALA A 2 -75.43 27.04 39.40
CA ALA A 2 -75.74 27.18 37.96
C ALA A 2 -75.61 28.64 37.47
N SER A 3 -75.58 29.02 36.20
CA SER A 3 -75.86 28.49 34.86
C SER A 3 -75.15 29.48 33.89
N SER A 4 -74.84 29.20 32.62
CA SER A 4 -75.81 29.27 31.52
C SER A 4 -75.04 29.05 30.21
N SER A 5 -75.65 28.25 29.34
CA SER A 5 -75.24 27.97 27.95
C SER A 5 -75.44 29.19 27.06
N TYR A 6 -74.63 29.36 26.01
CA TYR A 6 -75.12 29.71 24.67
C TYR A 6 -74.18 29.13 23.59
N LYS A 7 -74.72 28.23 22.76
CA LYS A 7 -74.13 27.79 21.50
C LYS A 7 -74.43 28.84 20.42
N ALA A 8 -73.41 29.22 19.65
CA ALA A 8 -73.59 29.91 18.37
C ALA A 8 -72.80 29.15 17.30
N CYS A 9 -73.53 28.70 16.29
CA CYS A 9 -73.06 28.01 15.09
C CYS A 9 -72.49 29.04 14.11
N GLY A 10 -71.22 28.89 13.71
CA GLY A 10 -70.56 29.75 12.73
C GLY A 10 -70.00 28.92 11.58
N LEU A 11 -70.55 29.13 10.37
CA LEU A 11 -70.14 28.48 9.12
C LEU A 11 -68.67 28.77 8.80
N SER A 12 -67.87 27.72 8.59
CA SER A 12 -66.52 27.83 8.04
C SER A 12 -66.60 27.86 6.51
N GLN A 13 -66.46 29.05 5.92
CA GLN A 13 -66.15 29.20 4.50
C GLN A 13 -64.67 28.90 4.27
N ARG A 14 -64.38 27.85 3.49
CA ARG A 14 -63.04 27.52 3.01
C ARG A 14 -62.65 28.51 1.90
N VAL A 15 -61.72 29.40 2.17
CA VAL A 15 -61.05 30.22 1.15
C VAL A 15 -59.95 29.36 0.51
N ALA A 16 -60.15 28.99 -0.76
CA ALA A 16 -59.13 28.34 -1.58
C ALA A 16 -58.15 29.39 -2.11
N VAL A 17 -56.90 29.35 -1.62
CA VAL A 17 -55.81 30.17 -2.17
C VAL A 17 -55.19 29.43 -3.35
N VAL A 18 -55.51 29.88 -4.57
CA VAL A 18 -54.87 29.43 -5.81
C VAL A 18 -53.47 30.02 -5.88
N LYS A 19 -52.44 29.21 -5.59
CA LYS A 19 -51.04 29.56 -5.90
C LYS A 19 -50.78 29.29 -7.38
N ILE A 20 -50.69 30.37 -8.17
CA ILE A 20 -50.23 30.34 -9.55
C ILE A 20 -48.74 29.98 -9.55
N LEU A 21 -48.43 28.75 -9.97
CA LEU A 21 -47.07 28.30 -10.25
C LEU A 21 -46.64 28.86 -11.62
N PHE A 22 -45.80 29.89 -11.60
CA PHE A 22 -45.00 30.23 -12.78
C PHE A 22 -44.01 29.09 -13.04
N ARG A 23 -44.31 28.25 -14.04
CA ARG A 23 -43.34 27.33 -14.64
C ARG A 23 -42.32 28.17 -15.40
N THR A 24 -41.23 28.52 -14.74
CA THR A 24 -40.00 28.87 -15.46
C THR A 24 -39.43 27.56 -16.02
N VAL A 25 -39.42 27.47 -17.35
CA VAL A 25 -38.75 26.41 -18.09
C VAL A 25 -37.27 26.53 -17.79
N SER A 26 -36.77 25.69 -16.88
CA SER A 26 -35.34 25.56 -16.64
C SER A 26 -34.75 24.88 -17.87
N ALA A 27 -33.79 25.54 -18.51
CA ALA A 27 -33.02 24.98 -19.61
C ALA A 27 -32.57 23.57 -19.25
N ALA A 28 -32.90 22.60 -20.12
CA ALA A 28 -32.60 21.20 -19.94
C ALA A 28 -31.10 21.03 -19.65
N ALA A 29 -30.76 20.64 -18.42
CA ALA A 29 -29.46 20.08 -18.15
C ALA A 29 -29.42 18.76 -18.91
N ASN A 30 -28.60 18.69 -19.97
CA ASN A 30 -28.34 17.46 -20.70
C ASN A 30 -28.08 16.33 -19.68
N PRO A 31 -28.94 15.30 -19.62
CA PRO A 31 -28.70 14.16 -18.75
C PRO A 31 -27.50 13.43 -19.35
N GLN A 32 -26.32 13.61 -18.75
CA GLN A 32 -25.16 12.78 -19.08
C GLN A 32 -25.60 11.31 -19.00
N PRO A 33 -25.21 10.47 -19.98
CA PRO A 33 -25.45 9.04 -19.87
C PRO A 33 -24.82 8.57 -18.57
N LYS A 34 -25.67 8.24 -17.60
CA LYS A 34 -25.21 7.69 -16.33
C LYS A 34 -24.72 6.28 -16.64
N ALA A 35 -23.43 6.13 -16.89
CA ALA A 35 -22.78 4.84 -16.72
C ALA A 35 -23.22 4.29 -15.35
N ASP A 36 -23.99 3.20 -15.34
CA ASP A 36 -24.38 2.53 -14.09
C ASP A 36 -23.18 1.74 -13.55
N PHE A 37 -22.19 2.49 -13.10
CA PHE A 37 -20.97 1.95 -12.51
C PHE A 37 -21.23 1.28 -11.16
N LEU A 38 -22.42 1.43 -10.58
CA LEU A 38 -22.77 0.79 -9.32
C LEU A 38 -23.24 -0.65 -9.53
N LYS A 39 -23.76 -1.00 -10.71
CA LYS A 39 -24.32 -2.33 -11.00
C LYS A 39 -25.32 -2.78 -9.91
N GLY A 40 -26.11 -1.85 -9.36
CA GLY A 40 -27.07 -2.10 -8.28
C GLY A 40 -26.51 -2.12 -6.84
N GLU A 41 -25.19 -2.02 -6.64
CA GLU A 41 -24.60 -1.97 -5.29
C GLU A 41 -24.90 -0.64 -4.57
N PRO A 42 -25.09 -0.65 -3.23
CA PRO A 42 -25.26 0.58 -2.48
C PRO A 42 -23.98 1.42 -2.49
N HIS A 43 -24.11 2.75 -2.37
CA HIS A 43 -22.95 3.68 -2.41
C HIS A 43 -21.84 3.37 -1.39
N ARG A 44 -22.16 2.69 -0.28
CA ARG A 44 -21.20 2.24 0.75
C ARG A 44 -20.48 0.92 0.42
N LYS A 45 -20.77 0.33 -0.74
CA LYS A 45 -20.15 -0.88 -1.31
C LYS A 45 -19.83 -0.68 -2.80
N HIS A 46 -19.63 0.57 -3.23
CA HIS A 46 -19.38 0.88 -4.63
C HIS A 46 -18.15 0.11 -5.16
N PRO A 47 -18.06 -0.21 -6.46
CA PRO A 47 -17.03 -1.12 -6.97
C PRO A 47 -15.57 -0.68 -6.77
N GLY A 48 -15.33 0.63 -6.66
CA GLY A 48 -13.99 1.16 -6.36
C GLY A 48 -13.54 1.01 -4.89
N MET A 49 -14.38 0.47 -4.00
CA MET A 49 -14.01 0.29 -2.59
C MET A 49 -13.13 -0.95 -2.40
N THR A 50 -11.92 -0.73 -1.91
CA THR A 50 -10.95 -1.79 -1.60
C THR A 50 -10.47 -1.72 -0.16
N SER A 51 -10.85 -0.67 0.58
CA SER A 51 -10.70 -0.55 2.03
C SER A 51 -11.38 -1.69 2.78
N LEU A 52 -10.73 -2.13 3.87
CA LEU A 52 -11.26 -3.13 4.78
C LEU A 52 -11.60 -2.47 6.11
N LYS A 53 -12.63 -3.00 6.78
CA LYS A 53 -12.88 -2.69 8.18
C LYS A 53 -11.67 -3.06 9.03
N THR A 54 -11.65 -2.58 10.27
CA THR A 54 -10.60 -2.92 11.23
C THR A 54 -10.38 -4.43 11.30
N LEU A 55 -9.17 -4.86 10.95
CA LEU A 55 -8.80 -6.27 10.90
C LEU A 55 -8.42 -6.79 12.29
N ARG A 56 -8.50 -8.11 12.43
CA ARG A 56 -7.98 -8.89 13.55
C ARG A 56 -7.16 -10.03 12.97
N LEU A 57 -6.17 -10.49 13.72
CA LEU A 57 -5.52 -11.75 13.39
C LEU A 57 -6.57 -12.89 13.46
N PRO A 58 -6.43 -13.94 12.63
CA PRO A 58 -7.10 -15.21 12.86
C PRO A 58 -6.90 -15.65 14.32
N GLN A 59 -7.95 -16.21 14.93
CA GLN A 59 -7.95 -16.50 16.36
C GLN A 59 -6.83 -17.48 16.72
N GLU A 60 -6.61 -18.48 15.86
CA GLU A 60 -5.61 -19.51 16.01
C GLU A 60 -4.20 -18.94 15.94
N LEU A 61 -3.94 -18.05 14.98
CA LEU A 61 -2.68 -17.32 14.87
C LEU A 61 -2.41 -16.43 16.09
N GLN A 62 -3.45 -15.76 16.60
CA GLN A 62 -3.33 -14.93 17.80
C GLN A 62 -2.97 -15.78 19.03
N VAL A 63 -3.62 -16.93 19.21
CA VAL A 63 -3.35 -17.86 20.32
C VAL A 63 -1.92 -18.41 20.22
N ALA A 64 -1.49 -18.85 19.04
CA ALA A 64 -0.13 -19.34 18.82
C ALA A 64 0.92 -18.26 19.16
N ALA A 65 0.72 -17.03 18.67
CA ALA A 65 1.62 -15.92 18.96
C ALA A 65 1.69 -15.60 20.47
N GLN A 66 0.55 -15.63 21.18
CA GLN A 66 0.53 -15.42 22.63
C GLN A 66 1.27 -16.52 23.39
N SER A 67 1.09 -17.79 22.98
CA SER A 67 1.79 -18.93 23.58
C SER A 67 3.32 -18.80 23.42
N VAL A 68 3.78 -18.46 22.22
CA VAL A 68 5.20 -18.22 21.94
C VAL A 68 5.77 -17.09 22.81
N ILE A 69 5.04 -15.97 22.93
CA ILE A 69 5.47 -14.83 23.75
C ILE A 69 5.58 -15.23 25.23
N GLN A 70 4.60 -15.98 25.75
CA GLN A 70 4.60 -16.43 27.14
C GLN A 70 5.77 -17.37 27.43
N LYS A 71 6.08 -18.29 26.52
CA LYS A 71 7.19 -19.24 26.68
C LYS A 71 8.56 -18.59 26.57
N ALA A 72 8.73 -17.63 25.66
CA ALA A 72 10.01 -16.98 25.43
C ALA A 72 10.46 -16.07 26.59
N GLN A 73 9.51 -15.59 27.42
CA GLN A 73 9.79 -14.76 28.60
C GLN A 73 10.74 -13.58 28.35
N VAL A 74 10.63 -12.95 27.17
CA VAL A 74 11.52 -11.87 26.75
C VAL A 74 11.41 -10.68 27.71
N THR A 75 12.54 -10.32 28.34
CA THR A 75 12.59 -9.19 29.27
C THR A 75 12.30 -7.87 28.55
N GLN A 76 11.50 -7.01 29.18
CA GLN A 76 11.15 -5.67 28.65
C GLN A 76 10.56 -5.71 27.23
N LEU A 77 9.78 -6.76 26.90
CA LEU A 77 9.24 -6.97 25.56
C LEU A 77 8.59 -5.71 24.96
N THR A 78 7.71 -5.03 25.69
CA THR A 78 7.01 -3.83 25.19
C THR A 78 7.96 -2.69 24.80
N ASP A 79 8.99 -2.42 25.62
CA ASP A 79 9.99 -1.38 25.30
C ASP A 79 10.83 -1.78 24.08
N ARG A 80 11.23 -3.05 24.00
CA ARG A 80 11.97 -3.58 22.85
C ARG A 80 11.14 -3.53 21.57
N CYS A 81 9.84 -3.82 21.65
CA CYS A 81 8.92 -3.66 20.53
C CYS A 81 8.86 -2.21 20.06
N HIS A 82 8.68 -1.25 20.96
CA HIS A 82 8.67 0.18 20.59
C HIS A 82 9.99 0.62 19.93
N LYS A 83 11.14 0.22 20.51
CA LYS A 83 12.46 0.50 19.93
C LYS A 83 12.61 -0.12 18.54
N LEU A 84 12.19 -1.37 18.36
CA LEU A 84 12.27 -2.07 17.08
C LEU A 84 11.35 -1.42 16.04
N ILE A 85 10.10 -1.07 16.39
CA ILE A 85 9.18 -0.36 15.49
C ILE A 85 9.80 0.95 15.04
N ASN A 86 10.28 1.77 15.98
CA ASN A 86 10.92 3.06 15.65
C ASN A 86 12.16 2.86 14.75
N TYR A 87 12.95 1.83 15.02
CA TYR A 87 14.08 1.47 14.19
C TYR A 87 13.64 1.12 12.76
N LEU A 88 12.72 0.16 12.60
CA LEU A 88 12.20 -0.27 11.29
C LEU A 88 11.62 0.90 10.48
N TRP A 89 10.90 1.81 11.13
CA TRP A 89 10.29 2.98 10.49
C TRP A 89 11.28 4.10 10.15
N SER A 90 12.44 4.15 10.81
CA SER A 90 13.51 5.11 10.55
C SER A 90 14.61 4.57 9.63
N ARG A 91 14.56 3.28 9.25
CA ARG A 91 15.51 2.67 8.32
C ARG A 91 15.56 3.44 7.01
N LYS A 92 16.78 3.70 6.54
CA LYS A 92 17.07 4.23 5.21
C LYS A 92 17.81 3.18 4.39
N ARG A 93 17.91 3.40 3.08
CA ARG A 93 18.73 2.54 2.21
C ARG A 93 20.22 2.72 2.50
N MET A 94 21.00 1.68 2.21
CA MET A 94 22.45 1.79 2.14
C MET A 94 22.81 2.82 1.07
N VAL A 95 23.70 3.75 1.42
CA VAL A 95 24.19 4.75 0.47
C VAL A 95 25.23 4.08 -0.43
N GLU A 96 25.07 4.19 -1.74
CA GLU A 96 26.00 3.59 -2.69
C GLU A 96 27.38 4.25 -2.64
N ASP A 97 28.43 3.47 -2.90
CA ASP A 97 29.82 3.94 -2.92
C ASP A 97 30.02 5.15 -3.83
N VAL A 98 29.33 5.21 -4.97
CA VAL A 98 29.41 6.34 -5.91
C VAL A 98 28.88 7.62 -5.26
N THR A 99 27.71 7.56 -4.61
CA THR A 99 27.13 8.70 -3.90
C THR A 99 28.01 9.12 -2.71
N LEU A 100 28.58 8.15 -1.98
CA LEU A 100 29.51 8.43 -0.89
C LEU A 100 30.77 9.14 -1.40
N ARG A 101 31.34 8.70 -2.52
CA ARG A 101 32.51 9.34 -3.16
C ARG A 101 32.18 10.75 -3.63
N GLN A 102 31.01 10.96 -4.25
CA GLN A 102 30.57 12.30 -4.67
C GLN A 102 30.41 13.24 -3.48
N LYS A 103 29.81 12.76 -2.39
CA LYS A 103 29.70 13.52 -1.14
C LYS A 103 31.07 13.82 -0.53
N ALA A 104 32.00 12.86 -0.58
CA ALA A 104 33.38 13.04 -0.13
C ALA A 104 34.07 14.17 -0.90
N LEU A 105 33.99 14.14 -2.25
CA LEU A 105 34.57 15.15 -3.12
C LEU A 105 33.95 16.54 -2.89
N GLY A 106 32.64 16.61 -2.66
CA GLY A 106 31.96 17.86 -2.33
C GLY A 106 32.44 18.45 -1.01
N LEU A 107 32.55 17.63 0.04
CA LEU A 107 33.07 18.04 1.35
C LEU A 107 34.54 18.44 1.28
N GLU A 108 35.36 17.69 0.53
CA GLU A 108 36.78 18.00 0.33
C GLU A 108 36.96 19.36 -0.33
N LYS A 109 36.21 19.63 -1.41
CA LYS A 109 36.22 20.91 -2.11
C LYS A 109 35.82 22.06 -1.18
N GLU A 110 34.72 21.91 -0.44
CA GLU A 110 34.23 22.95 0.48
C GLU A 110 35.26 23.25 1.60
N LEU A 111 35.87 22.21 2.17
CA LEU A 111 36.88 22.35 3.21
C LEU A 111 38.19 22.96 2.66
N TRP A 112 38.56 22.62 1.43
CA TRP A 112 39.72 23.19 0.75
C TRP A 112 39.52 24.69 0.49
N GLU A 113 38.38 25.08 -0.07
CA GLU A 113 38.03 26.50 -0.30
C GLU A 113 38.05 27.30 1.01
N LYS A 114 37.48 26.75 2.09
CA LYS A 114 37.50 27.37 3.43
C LYS A 114 38.90 27.49 4.03
N ALA A 115 39.79 26.55 3.74
CA ALA A 115 41.16 26.58 4.22
C ALA A 115 42.00 27.60 3.45
N MET A 116 41.86 27.68 2.12
CA MET A 116 42.56 28.66 1.28
C MET A 116 42.18 30.10 1.63
N GLN A 117 40.94 30.34 2.07
CA GLN A 117 40.50 31.66 2.55
C GLN A 117 41.17 32.13 3.85
N LYS A 118 41.83 31.24 4.60
CA LYS A 118 42.43 31.53 5.92
C LYS A 118 43.97 31.67 5.89
N MET A 119 44.54 32.16 4.79
CA MET A 119 45.97 32.17 4.47
C MET A 119 46.98 32.24 5.65
N GLY A 120 47.96 31.33 5.55
CA GLY A 120 49.30 31.37 6.15
C GLY A 120 50.20 30.39 5.36
N ASP A 121 51.51 30.40 5.62
CA ASP A 121 52.50 29.45 5.06
C ASP A 121 52.23 28.06 5.63
N ILE A 122 51.25 27.37 5.06
CA ILE A 122 50.72 26.09 5.54
C ILE A 122 51.32 25.00 4.66
N ASP A 123 51.95 24.02 5.31
CA ASP A 123 52.36 22.76 4.66
C ASP A 123 51.13 22.13 3.97
N GLU A 124 51.15 22.14 2.65
CA GLU A 124 50.05 21.67 1.81
C GLU A 124 49.73 20.21 2.08
N GLU A 125 50.74 19.39 2.40
CA GLU A 125 50.55 17.97 2.68
C GLU A 125 49.89 17.75 4.05
N ALA A 126 50.32 18.51 5.07
CA ALA A 126 49.66 18.50 6.38
C ALA A 126 48.19 18.96 6.27
N LEU A 127 47.91 19.98 5.46
CA LEU A 127 46.56 20.47 5.21
C LEU A 127 45.68 19.43 4.50
N ARG A 128 46.19 18.78 3.44
CA ARG A 128 45.50 17.68 2.75
C ARG A 128 45.14 16.54 3.71
N SER A 129 46.09 16.13 4.55
CA SER A 129 45.88 15.09 5.57
C SER A 129 44.80 15.49 6.57
N GLN A 130 44.81 16.74 7.04
CA GLN A 130 43.80 17.27 7.96
C GLN A 130 42.41 17.31 7.32
N ILE A 131 42.30 17.80 6.07
CA ILE A 131 41.04 17.85 5.32
C ILE A 131 40.51 16.44 5.12
N ARG A 132 41.35 15.49 4.69
CA ARG A 132 40.94 14.09 4.52
C ARG A 132 40.39 13.48 5.81
N LYS A 133 41.05 13.69 6.96
CA LYS A 133 40.55 13.23 8.26
C LYS A 133 39.19 13.85 8.60
N ARG A 134 39.02 15.14 8.30
CA ARG A 134 37.76 15.84 8.54
C ARG A 134 36.65 15.34 7.62
N VAL A 135 36.90 15.17 6.32
CA VAL A 135 35.95 14.55 5.37
C VAL A 135 35.50 13.19 5.87
N LEU A 136 36.43 12.31 6.28
CA LEU A 136 36.08 10.99 6.83
C LEU A 136 35.27 11.07 8.13
N SER A 137 35.53 12.06 8.98
CA SER A 137 34.73 12.31 10.20
C SER A 137 33.31 12.75 9.84
N GLU A 138 33.17 13.76 8.97
CA GLU A 138 31.88 14.30 8.52
C GLU A 138 31.06 13.23 7.80
N LEU A 139 31.69 12.41 6.94
CA LEU A 139 31.01 11.31 6.28
C LEU A 139 30.47 10.29 7.29
N ARG A 140 31.24 9.92 8.32
CA ARG A 140 30.77 9.00 9.37
C ARG A 140 29.61 9.57 10.18
N GLN A 141 29.59 10.88 10.42
CA GLN A 141 28.54 11.54 11.21
C GLN A 141 27.26 11.80 10.42
N THR A 142 27.39 12.07 9.12
CA THR A 142 26.26 12.51 8.27
C THR A 142 25.72 11.43 7.34
N THR A 143 26.31 10.23 7.35
CA THR A 143 25.88 9.09 6.53
C THR A 143 25.12 8.10 7.39
N TYR A 144 23.98 7.62 6.88
CA TYR A 144 23.22 6.58 7.55
C TYR A 144 23.98 5.25 7.49
N HIS A 145 24.19 4.63 8.65
CA HIS A 145 24.83 3.33 8.77
C HIS A 145 23.78 2.23 8.68
N TRP A 146 23.58 1.72 7.48
CA TRP A 146 22.69 0.58 7.27
C TRP A 146 23.27 -0.67 7.92
N ASN A 147 22.45 -1.38 8.68
CA ASN A 147 22.81 -2.65 9.29
C ASN A 147 21.76 -3.71 8.93
N SER A 148 22.24 -4.90 8.56
CA SER A 148 21.40 -6.07 8.35
C SER A 148 20.82 -6.53 9.68
N LEU A 149 19.51 -6.84 9.68
CA LEU A 149 18.85 -7.47 10.83
C LEU A 149 19.16 -8.96 10.81
N LYS A 150 19.89 -9.42 11.82
CA LYS A 150 20.17 -10.84 12.03
C LYS A 150 19.19 -11.38 13.05
N TYR A 151 18.15 -12.07 12.57
CA TYR A 151 17.13 -12.65 13.43
C TYR A 151 17.66 -13.88 14.15
N ASP A 152 17.78 -13.78 15.47
CA ASP A 152 17.87 -14.91 16.39
C ASP A 152 16.49 -15.23 16.98
N GLU A 153 16.41 -16.22 17.86
CA GLU A 153 15.13 -16.64 18.47
C GLU A 153 14.45 -15.50 19.24
N GLU A 154 15.23 -14.73 20.01
CA GLU A 154 14.71 -13.66 20.85
C GLU A 154 14.24 -12.46 20.03
N LEU A 155 15.04 -12.00 19.07
CA LEU A 155 14.68 -10.94 18.14
C LEU A 155 13.50 -11.35 17.26
N GLY A 156 13.39 -12.64 16.89
CA GLY A 156 12.23 -13.18 16.20
C GLY A 156 10.94 -12.97 16.99
N VAL A 157 10.94 -13.24 18.30
CA VAL A 157 9.79 -13.00 19.18
C VAL A 157 9.48 -11.51 19.32
N VAL A 158 10.50 -10.66 19.48
CA VAL A 158 10.31 -9.19 19.53
C VAL A 158 9.73 -8.68 18.21
N TYR A 159 10.22 -9.16 17.09
CA TYR A 159 9.73 -8.81 15.76
C TYR A 159 8.28 -9.25 15.57
N MET A 160 7.95 -10.48 15.95
CA MET A 160 6.59 -11.01 15.94
C MET A 160 5.63 -10.14 16.76
N ALA A 161 5.97 -9.87 18.02
CA ALA A 161 5.17 -9.01 18.89
C ALA A 161 4.98 -7.59 18.31
N SER A 162 5.98 -7.09 17.57
CA SER A 162 5.97 -5.76 16.96
C SER A 162 5.21 -5.66 15.63
N ARG A 163 5.29 -6.70 14.79
CA ARG A 163 4.95 -6.61 13.36
C ARG A 163 3.92 -7.61 12.88
N LEU A 164 3.59 -8.67 13.63
CA LEU A 164 2.69 -9.72 13.15
C LEU A 164 1.32 -9.16 12.71
N ALA A 165 0.64 -8.43 13.61
CA ALA A 165 -0.69 -7.89 13.35
C ALA A 165 -0.70 -6.80 12.28
N GLY A 166 0.25 -5.86 12.32
CA GLY A 166 0.38 -4.81 11.31
C GLY A 166 0.73 -5.37 9.93
N GLY A 167 1.70 -6.28 9.86
CA GLY A 167 2.12 -6.94 8.62
C GLY A 167 0.99 -7.75 7.99
N PHE A 168 0.27 -8.54 8.79
CA PHE A 168 -0.94 -9.24 8.33
C PHE A 168 -1.98 -8.28 7.76
N ALA A 169 -2.23 -7.15 8.45
CA ALA A 169 -3.20 -6.16 8.01
C ALA A 169 -2.83 -5.49 6.68
N ALA A 170 -1.56 -5.11 6.51
CA ALA A 170 -1.06 -4.52 5.26
C ALA A 170 -1.17 -5.51 4.08
N VAL A 171 -0.73 -6.75 4.27
CA VAL A 171 -0.79 -7.77 3.23
C VAL A 171 -2.23 -8.11 2.86
N THR A 172 -3.10 -8.32 3.84
CA THR A 172 -4.53 -8.57 3.60
C THR A 172 -5.16 -7.41 2.82
N ARG A 173 -4.82 -6.16 3.16
CA ARG A 173 -5.34 -4.99 2.45
C ARG A 173 -4.81 -4.88 1.01
N ALA A 174 -3.59 -5.31 0.74
CA ALA A 174 -3.05 -5.37 -0.61
C ALA A 174 -3.71 -6.49 -1.43
N LEU A 175 -3.80 -7.71 -0.90
CA LEU A 175 -4.43 -8.86 -1.56
C LEU A 175 -5.93 -8.64 -1.84
N ASN A 176 -6.62 -7.88 -0.97
CA ASN A 176 -8.02 -7.52 -1.19
C ASN A 176 -8.25 -6.71 -2.47
N GLU A 177 -7.22 -6.02 -3.02
CA GLU A 177 -7.33 -5.40 -4.35
C GLU A 177 -7.61 -6.43 -5.44
N ILE A 178 -6.87 -7.55 -5.43
CA ILE A 178 -7.04 -8.65 -6.39
C ILE A 178 -8.40 -9.29 -6.13
N LYS A 179 -8.71 -9.67 -4.88
CA LYS A 179 -9.98 -10.34 -4.54
C LYS A 179 -11.22 -9.53 -4.95
N LYS A 180 -11.15 -8.20 -4.90
CA LYS A 180 -12.26 -7.31 -5.28
C LYS A 180 -12.37 -7.10 -6.79
N ARG A 181 -11.24 -6.89 -7.47
CA ARG A 181 -11.21 -6.47 -8.88
C ARG A 181 -11.09 -7.63 -9.86
N ASP A 182 -10.58 -8.78 -9.41
CA ASP A 182 -10.63 -10.05 -10.11
C ASP A 182 -11.25 -11.12 -9.19
N PRO A 183 -12.59 -11.15 -9.06
CA PRO A 183 -13.27 -12.12 -8.21
C PRO A 183 -13.16 -13.56 -8.74
N SER A 184 -12.77 -13.74 -10.01
CA SER A 184 -12.59 -15.05 -10.64
C SER A 184 -11.24 -15.69 -10.30
N PHE A 185 -10.27 -14.89 -9.84
CA PHE A 185 -8.96 -15.39 -9.46
C PHE A 185 -9.03 -16.37 -8.27
N ALA A 186 -8.58 -17.59 -8.53
CA ALA A 186 -8.51 -18.69 -7.57
C ALA A 186 -7.11 -19.36 -7.68
N PRO A 187 -6.07 -18.76 -7.06
CA PRO A 187 -4.71 -19.29 -7.15
C PRO A 187 -4.64 -20.68 -6.53
N GLN A 188 -3.91 -21.57 -7.20
CA GLN A 188 -3.60 -22.91 -6.70
C GLN A 188 -2.23 -22.97 -6.02
N SER A 189 -1.33 -22.05 -6.36
CA SER A 189 0.05 -22.04 -5.85
C SER A 189 0.48 -20.64 -5.41
N LEU A 190 1.14 -20.55 -4.25
CA LEU A 190 1.72 -19.32 -3.69
C LEU A 190 3.23 -19.48 -3.48
N LEU A 191 3.99 -18.43 -3.82
CA LEU A 191 5.37 -18.23 -3.36
C LEU A 191 5.47 -16.98 -2.51
N ASP A 192 5.88 -17.12 -1.26
CA ASP A 192 6.13 -16.02 -0.32
C ASP A 192 7.65 -15.86 -0.11
N PHE A 193 8.23 -14.77 -0.60
CA PHE A 193 9.67 -14.50 -0.54
C PHE A 193 10.04 -13.53 0.58
N GLY A 194 10.96 -13.96 1.44
CA GLY A 194 11.20 -13.32 2.73
C GLY A 194 9.99 -13.52 3.64
N SER A 195 9.52 -14.77 3.74
CA SER A 195 8.23 -15.08 4.36
C SER A 195 8.14 -14.65 5.82
N GLY A 196 9.27 -14.52 6.52
CA GLY A 196 9.34 -14.02 7.89
C GLY A 196 8.45 -14.82 8.83
N LEU A 197 7.33 -14.22 9.24
CA LEU A 197 6.33 -14.81 10.14
C LEU A 197 5.22 -15.61 9.41
N GLY A 198 5.31 -15.74 8.08
CA GLY A 198 4.30 -16.37 7.23
C GLY A 198 3.01 -15.54 7.05
N THR A 199 3.05 -14.22 7.26
CA THR A 199 1.86 -13.36 7.20
C THR A 199 1.17 -13.38 5.83
N VAL A 200 1.94 -13.55 4.75
CA VAL A 200 1.39 -13.70 3.39
C VAL A 200 0.63 -15.01 3.25
N ALA A 201 1.14 -16.12 3.78
CA ALA A 201 0.44 -17.40 3.77
C ALA A 201 -0.91 -17.28 4.49
N TRP A 202 -0.92 -16.69 5.69
CA TRP A 202 -2.14 -16.42 6.46
C TRP A 202 -3.14 -15.52 5.72
N ALA A 203 -2.68 -14.40 5.15
CA ALA A 203 -3.55 -13.48 4.42
C ALA A 203 -4.07 -14.08 3.11
N SER A 204 -3.27 -14.91 2.43
CA SER A 204 -3.67 -15.61 1.21
C SER A 204 -4.70 -16.69 1.51
N HIS A 205 -4.49 -17.47 2.58
CA HIS A 205 -5.44 -18.49 3.03
C HIS A 205 -6.80 -17.87 3.41
N LEU A 206 -6.81 -16.67 4.03
CA LEU A 206 -8.05 -15.94 4.32
C LEU A 206 -8.88 -15.62 3.06
N HIS A 207 -8.24 -15.36 1.91
CA HIS A 207 -8.93 -15.00 0.66
C HIS A 207 -9.21 -16.18 -0.27
N TRP A 208 -8.35 -17.20 -0.25
CA TRP A 208 -8.28 -18.28 -1.24
C TRP A 208 -7.94 -19.65 -0.63
N GLY A 209 -8.29 -19.88 0.65
CA GLY A 209 -7.99 -21.13 1.36
C GLY A 209 -8.54 -22.38 0.69
N ASP A 210 -9.67 -22.27 -0.03
CA ASP A 210 -10.29 -23.39 -0.75
C ASP A 210 -9.57 -23.77 -2.06
N SER A 211 -8.85 -22.83 -2.69
CA SER A 211 -8.18 -23.06 -3.99
C SER A 211 -6.70 -23.33 -3.86
N LEU A 212 -6.04 -22.80 -2.82
CA LEU A 212 -4.61 -22.93 -2.59
C LEU A 212 -4.24 -24.38 -2.22
N LYS A 213 -3.44 -25.01 -3.09
CA LYS A 213 -2.97 -26.39 -2.97
C LYS A 213 -1.49 -26.47 -2.60
N GLU A 214 -0.72 -25.41 -2.82
CA GLU A 214 0.70 -25.34 -2.46
C GLU A 214 1.07 -23.91 -2.06
N MET A 215 1.74 -23.77 -0.91
CA MET A 215 2.26 -22.49 -0.44
C MET A 215 3.72 -22.66 -0.05
N VAL A 216 4.64 -22.11 -0.85
CA VAL A 216 6.07 -22.16 -0.59
C VAL A 216 6.52 -20.86 0.08
N CYS A 217 6.91 -20.95 1.34
CA CYS A 217 7.41 -19.84 2.14
C CYS A 217 8.94 -19.89 2.19
N VAL A 218 9.61 -18.88 1.63
CA VAL A 218 11.06 -18.83 1.52
C VAL A 218 11.63 -17.77 2.44
N ASP A 219 12.47 -18.17 3.39
CA ASP A 219 13.21 -17.24 4.25
C ASP A 219 14.64 -17.71 4.50
N SER A 220 15.60 -16.79 4.44
CA SER A 220 17.02 -17.11 4.68
C SER A 220 17.32 -17.40 6.16
N SER A 221 16.51 -16.84 7.06
CA SER A 221 16.61 -16.97 8.51
C SER A 221 15.96 -18.26 9.01
N GLY A 222 16.79 -19.13 9.59
CA GLY A 222 16.33 -20.34 10.28
C GLY A 222 15.39 -20.02 11.44
N PRO A 223 15.77 -19.12 12.39
CA PRO A 223 14.91 -18.75 13.51
C PRO A 223 13.54 -18.20 13.10
N MET A 224 13.47 -17.40 12.03
CA MET A 224 12.17 -16.91 11.52
C MET A 224 11.32 -18.03 10.92
N SER A 225 11.94 -18.96 10.17
CA SER A 225 11.24 -20.11 9.60
C SER A 225 10.65 -21.01 10.69
N VAL A 226 11.42 -21.30 11.74
CA VAL A 226 10.96 -22.07 12.92
C VAL A 226 9.80 -21.35 13.61
N LEU A 227 9.91 -20.03 13.78
CA LEU A 227 8.86 -19.23 14.39
C LEU A 227 7.57 -19.23 13.54
N ALA A 228 7.67 -19.07 12.23
CA ALA A 228 6.52 -19.14 11.32
C ALA A 228 5.85 -20.51 11.32
N GLU A 229 6.64 -21.58 11.38
CA GLU A 229 6.12 -22.95 11.48
C GLU A 229 5.36 -23.17 12.80
N ARG A 230 5.89 -22.66 13.93
CA ARG A 230 5.18 -22.66 15.22
C ARG A 230 3.89 -21.85 15.17
N LEU A 231 3.89 -20.70 14.49
CA LEU A 231 2.67 -19.92 14.31
C LEU A 231 1.60 -20.65 13.50
N LEU A 232 2.02 -21.54 12.59
CA LEU A 232 1.12 -22.33 11.75
C LEU A 232 0.62 -23.61 12.41
N LYS A 233 1.46 -24.32 13.17
CA LYS A 233 1.12 -25.59 13.83
C LYS A 233 0.57 -25.40 15.24
N GLY A 234 0.84 -24.25 15.85
CA GLY A 234 0.77 -24.12 17.29
C GLY A 234 2.03 -24.70 17.95
N ASP A 235 1.92 -24.90 19.25
CA ASP A 235 3.06 -25.16 20.14
C ASP A 235 3.22 -26.65 20.50
N GLU A 236 2.38 -27.51 19.93
CA GLU A 236 2.43 -28.97 20.08
C GLU A 236 3.28 -29.56 18.96
N GLU A 237 4.30 -30.35 19.32
CA GLU A 237 5.31 -30.85 18.37
C GLU A 237 4.73 -31.80 17.30
N GLU A 238 3.66 -32.51 17.65
CA GLU A 238 2.93 -33.44 16.78
C GLU A 238 1.69 -32.80 16.12
N ALA A 239 1.43 -31.51 16.35
CA ALA A 239 0.24 -30.87 15.78
C ALA A 239 0.37 -30.72 14.26
N GLU A 240 -0.70 -31.13 13.58
CA GLU A 240 -0.89 -30.84 12.17
C GLU A 240 -1.02 -29.31 11.96
N PRO A 241 -0.48 -28.77 10.85
CA PRO A 241 -0.61 -27.36 10.55
C PRO A 241 -2.08 -26.96 10.42
N LEU A 242 -2.42 -25.77 10.92
CA LEU A 242 -3.79 -25.22 10.90
C LEU A 242 -4.41 -25.17 9.50
N PHE A 243 -3.57 -25.02 8.47
CA PHE A 243 -3.92 -25.30 7.10
C PHE A 243 -2.79 -26.05 6.37
N LYS A 244 -3.19 -26.98 5.50
CA LYS A 244 -2.28 -27.92 4.84
C LYS A 244 -1.47 -27.26 3.72
N HIS A 245 -0.44 -27.97 3.27
CA HIS A 245 0.36 -27.65 2.08
C HIS A 245 1.20 -26.36 2.15
N VAL A 246 1.64 -25.99 3.36
CA VAL A 246 2.65 -24.94 3.56
C VAL A 246 4.02 -25.58 3.69
N TYR A 247 4.98 -25.08 2.91
CA TYR A 247 6.35 -25.57 2.88
C TYR A 247 7.32 -24.44 3.15
N PHE A 248 7.98 -24.48 4.31
CA PHE A 248 9.06 -23.54 4.65
C PHE A 248 10.38 -23.99 4.03
N ARG A 249 11.07 -23.10 3.32
CA ARG A 249 12.33 -23.37 2.63
C ARG A 249 13.32 -22.25 2.84
N ARG A 250 14.61 -22.58 2.79
CA ARG A 250 15.69 -21.57 2.90
C ARG A 250 16.06 -20.91 1.57
N PHE A 251 15.71 -21.55 0.46
CA PHE A 251 16.14 -21.14 -0.87
C PHE A 251 14.98 -21.19 -1.85
N LEU A 252 15.00 -20.27 -2.80
CA LEU A 252 14.07 -20.26 -3.92
C LEU A 252 14.23 -21.53 -4.78
N PRO A 253 13.16 -22.02 -5.41
CA PRO A 253 13.27 -23.08 -6.40
C PRO A 253 14.21 -22.65 -7.54
N VAL A 254 15.25 -23.45 -7.82
CA VAL A 254 16.30 -23.09 -8.80
C VAL A 254 15.75 -22.98 -10.22
N SER A 255 14.85 -23.88 -10.61
CA SER A 255 14.35 -23.94 -11.99
C SER A 255 13.47 -22.75 -12.34
N PRO A 256 13.81 -21.91 -13.34
CA PRO A 256 12.99 -20.77 -13.75
C PRO A 256 11.65 -21.19 -14.38
N LYS A 257 11.49 -22.47 -14.73
CA LYS A 257 10.24 -23.01 -15.31
C LYS A 257 9.12 -23.18 -14.28
N VAL A 258 9.46 -23.25 -12.99
CA VAL A 258 8.46 -23.36 -11.92
C VAL A 258 7.93 -21.97 -11.64
N GLN A 259 6.67 -21.73 -11.99
CA GLN A 259 5.92 -20.51 -11.70
C GLN A 259 4.82 -20.78 -10.67
N PHE A 260 4.36 -19.72 -10.03
CA PHE A 260 3.29 -19.70 -9.05
C PHE A 260 2.22 -18.69 -9.48
N ASP A 261 0.95 -19.05 -9.33
CA ASP A 261 -0.18 -18.17 -9.61
C ASP A 261 -0.08 -16.84 -8.85
N LEU A 262 0.31 -16.90 -7.56
CA LEU A 262 0.54 -15.73 -6.72
C LEU A 262 1.98 -15.75 -6.19
N VAL A 263 2.73 -14.68 -6.44
CA VAL A 263 4.05 -14.44 -5.83
C VAL A 263 3.96 -13.19 -4.99
N ALA A 264 4.51 -13.23 -3.78
CA ALA A 264 4.54 -12.07 -2.91
C ALA A 264 5.90 -11.89 -2.23
N ALA A 265 6.22 -10.64 -1.92
CA ALA A 265 7.30 -10.25 -1.02
C ALA A 265 6.84 -9.08 -0.16
N ALA A 266 6.70 -9.30 1.14
CA ALA A 266 6.17 -8.32 2.08
C ALA A 266 7.24 -7.89 3.09
N PHE A 267 7.62 -6.62 3.03
CA PHE A 267 8.65 -5.96 3.84
C PHE A 267 10.08 -6.50 3.60
N THR A 268 10.28 -7.25 2.52
CA THR A 268 11.53 -7.96 2.19
C THR A 268 12.54 -7.11 1.42
N LEU A 269 12.10 -6.22 0.51
CA LEU A 269 13.03 -5.44 -0.32
C LEU A 269 13.87 -4.50 0.55
N SER A 270 13.30 -3.98 1.63
CA SER A 270 14.00 -3.15 2.61
C SER A 270 15.12 -3.86 3.37
N GLU A 271 15.12 -5.19 3.39
CA GLU A 271 16.15 -6.03 4.02
C GLU A 271 17.30 -6.38 3.06
N LEU A 272 17.09 -6.23 1.75
CA LEU A 272 18.14 -6.42 0.75
C LEU A 272 19.07 -5.19 0.73
N PRO A 273 20.40 -5.37 0.86
CA PRO A 273 21.32 -4.26 1.07
C PRO A 273 21.39 -3.31 -0.13
N SER A 274 21.69 -3.85 -1.31
CA SER A 274 22.00 -3.05 -2.50
C SER A 274 20.80 -2.88 -3.45
N VAL A 275 20.86 -1.84 -4.29
CA VAL A 275 19.88 -1.63 -5.39
C VAL A 275 19.89 -2.83 -6.33
N LYS A 276 21.09 -3.34 -6.64
CA LYS A 276 21.27 -4.49 -7.53
C LYS A 276 20.62 -5.76 -6.98
N GLU A 277 20.81 -6.08 -5.70
CA GLU A 277 20.16 -7.26 -5.10
C GLU A 277 18.63 -7.14 -5.09
N ARG A 278 18.10 -5.93 -4.84
CA ARG A 278 16.66 -5.68 -4.95
C ARG A 278 16.15 -5.89 -6.38
N GLU A 279 16.89 -5.39 -7.37
CA GLU A 279 16.58 -5.58 -8.78
C GLU A 279 16.60 -7.08 -9.17
N ASP A 280 17.69 -7.78 -8.85
CA ASP A 280 17.86 -9.21 -9.15
C ASP A 280 16.77 -10.06 -8.49
N ALA A 281 16.39 -9.71 -7.25
CA ALA A 281 15.28 -10.36 -6.55
C ALA A 281 13.95 -10.11 -7.26
N VAL A 282 13.62 -8.86 -7.61
CA VAL A 282 12.37 -8.49 -8.29
C VAL A 282 12.26 -9.18 -9.66
N ILE A 283 13.33 -9.22 -10.44
CA ILE A 283 13.38 -9.95 -11.72
C ILE A 283 13.15 -11.45 -11.49
N THR A 284 13.81 -12.02 -10.48
CA THR A 284 13.66 -13.44 -10.15
C THR A 284 12.21 -13.76 -9.74
N LEU A 285 11.59 -12.94 -8.89
CA LEU A 285 10.19 -13.12 -8.49
C LEU A 285 9.23 -12.98 -9.66
N TRP A 286 9.48 -12.04 -10.58
CA TRP A 286 8.68 -11.91 -11.79
C TRP A 286 8.75 -13.13 -12.70
N ARG A 287 9.94 -13.75 -12.85
CA ARG A 287 10.08 -15.02 -13.58
C ARG A 287 9.29 -16.17 -12.94
N LYS A 288 9.11 -16.13 -11.62
CA LYS A 288 8.31 -17.08 -10.85
C LYS A 288 6.81 -16.79 -10.85
N THR A 289 6.38 -15.68 -11.45
CA THR A 289 4.98 -15.26 -11.41
C THR A 289 4.24 -15.77 -12.63
N SER A 290 3.14 -16.50 -12.44
CA SER A 290 2.23 -16.91 -13.51
C SER A 290 1.09 -15.91 -13.71
N SER A 291 0.55 -15.35 -12.62
CA SER A 291 -0.58 -14.39 -12.66
C SER A 291 -0.25 -13.07 -11.96
N TYR A 292 -0.03 -13.07 -10.64
CA TYR A 292 0.17 -11.83 -9.86
C TYR A 292 1.46 -11.81 -9.05
N LEU A 293 2.18 -10.69 -9.10
CA LEU A 293 3.29 -10.35 -8.21
C LEU A 293 2.86 -9.23 -7.27
N VAL A 294 2.91 -9.47 -5.97
CA VAL A 294 2.50 -8.53 -4.91
C VAL A 294 3.71 -8.13 -4.07
N LEU A 295 4.10 -6.86 -4.13
CA LEU A 295 5.18 -6.30 -3.31
C LEU A 295 4.57 -5.36 -2.28
N VAL A 296 4.94 -5.51 -1.01
CA VAL A 296 4.47 -4.65 0.09
C VAL A 296 5.67 -4.12 0.85
N GLU A 297 5.69 -2.84 1.17
CA GLU A 297 6.75 -2.19 1.95
C GLU A 297 6.17 -1.23 2.98
N ASN A 298 6.99 -0.82 3.94
CA ASN A 298 6.60 0.22 4.90
C ASN A 298 6.16 1.48 4.16
N GLY A 299 5.14 2.17 4.67
CA GLY A 299 4.58 3.38 4.06
C GLY A 299 5.49 4.62 4.19
N THR A 300 6.80 4.45 4.12
CA THR A 300 7.81 5.51 4.21
C THR A 300 8.21 5.99 2.81
N LYS A 301 8.98 7.09 2.76
CA LYS A 301 9.58 7.57 1.50
C LYS A 301 10.43 6.49 0.85
N GLU A 302 11.26 5.79 1.64
CA GLU A 302 12.15 4.74 1.17
C GLU A 302 11.37 3.53 0.65
N GLY A 303 10.36 3.06 1.39
CA GLY A 303 9.50 1.95 0.96
C GLY A 303 8.79 2.25 -0.35
N HIS A 304 8.23 3.46 -0.49
CA HIS A 304 7.62 3.89 -1.74
C HIS A 304 8.62 3.92 -2.90
N GLN A 305 9.82 4.49 -2.70
CA GLN A 305 10.84 4.57 -3.74
C GLN A 305 11.33 3.19 -4.19
N MET A 306 11.57 2.26 -3.26
CA MET A 306 11.97 0.87 -3.59
C MET A 306 10.92 0.18 -4.47
N LEU A 307 9.63 0.36 -4.17
CA LEU A 307 8.55 -0.19 -4.99
C LEU A 307 8.48 0.46 -6.38
N MET A 308 8.77 1.76 -6.51
CA MET A 308 8.80 2.42 -7.81
C MET A 308 10.02 2.02 -8.64
N GLU A 309 11.17 1.74 -8.01
CA GLU A 309 12.34 1.15 -8.66
C GLU A 309 12.04 -0.27 -9.17
N ALA A 310 11.36 -1.09 -8.36
CA ALA A 310 10.89 -2.42 -8.75
C ALA A 310 9.90 -2.35 -9.93
N ARG A 311 8.95 -1.41 -9.87
CA ARG A 311 8.00 -1.13 -10.95
C ARG A 311 8.70 -0.77 -12.25
N ASP A 312 9.62 0.19 -12.20
CA ASP A 312 10.32 0.66 -13.39
C ASP A 312 11.25 -0.41 -13.97
N THR A 313 11.86 -1.23 -13.11
CA THR A 313 12.63 -2.42 -13.51
C THR A 313 11.77 -3.35 -14.37
N LEU A 314 10.60 -3.76 -13.88
CA LEU A 314 9.75 -4.74 -14.56
C LEU A 314 8.99 -4.19 -15.77
N LEU A 315 8.70 -2.88 -15.81
CA LEU A 315 8.02 -2.25 -16.93
C LEU A 315 8.96 -1.83 -18.07
N LYS A 316 10.20 -1.42 -17.76
CA LYS A 316 11.08 -0.77 -18.74
C LYS A 316 12.29 -1.62 -19.14
N LYS A 317 12.84 -2.44 -18.23
CA LYS A 317 14.05 -3.22 -18.54
C LYS A 317 13.67 -4.44 -19.35
N GLN A 318 14.42 -4.67 -20.42
CA GLN A 318 14.33 -5.90 -21.20
C GLN A 318 15.31 -6.90 -20.62
N GLU A 319 14.83 -8.11 -20.32
CA GLU A 319 15.70 -9.21 -19.94
C GLU A 319 16.40 -9.78 -21.17
N GLN A 320 17.66 -10.16 -21.04
CA GLN A 320 18.40 -10.83 -22.13
C GLN A 320 17.79 -12.21 -22.46
N ILE A 321 17.24 -12.88 -21.44
CA ILE A 321 16.59 -14.19 -21.55
C ILE A 321 15.16 -14.03 -21.07
N VAL A 322 14.21 -14.17 -21.99
CA VAL A 322 12.77 -14.09 -21.71
C VAL A 322 12.21 -15.49 -21.54
N TYR A 323 11.86 -15.86 -20.31
CA TYR A 323 11.25 -17.16 -20.00
C TYR A 323 9.74 -17.18 -20.26
N ASP A 324 9.08 -16.05 -20.06
CA ASP A 324 7.65 -15.85 -20.29
C ASP A 324 7.47 -14.50 -21.01
N PRO A 325 6.93 -14.50 -22.25
CA PRO A 325 6.85 -13.30 -23.08
C PRO A 325 5.75 -12.33 -22.65
N ARG A 326 4.84 -12.72 -21.74
CA ARG A 326 3.76 -11.84 -21.28
C ARG A 326 4.37 -10.65 -20.52
N PRO A 327 4.08 -9.40 -20.91
CA PRO A 327 4.68 -8.24 -20.26
C PRO A 327 4.11 -8.03 -18.85
N ALA A 328 4.86 -7.31 -18.02
CA ALA A 328 4.33 -6.81 -16.76
C ALA A 328 3.30 -5.70 -17.02
N ARG A 329 2.19 -5.75 -16.29
CA ARG A 329 1.17 -4.70 -16.28
C ARG A 329 0.90 -4.24 -14.86
N VAL A 330 0.69 -2.94 -14.65
CA VAL A 330 0.34 -2.43 -13.33
C VAL A 330 -1.12 -2.72 -13.03
N PHE A 331 -1.36 -3.59 -12.05
CA PHE A 331 -2.72 -3.85 -11.57
C PHE A 331 -3.13 -2.84 -10.50
N ALA A 332 -2.25 -2.55 -9.54
CA ALA A 332 -2.48 -1.61 -8.44
C ALA A 332 -1.14 -1.14 -7.85
N PRO A 333 -1.10 -0.04 -7.07
CA PRO A 333 -2.16 0.94 -6.84
C PRO A 333 -2.30 1.97 -7.97
N CYS A 334 -1.23 2.22 -8.73
CA CYS A 334 -1.25 3.20 -9.81
C CYS A 334 -2.24 2.76 -10.90
N PRO A 335 -3.19 3.63 -11.32
CA PRO A 335 -4.08 3.34 -12.44
C PRO A 335 -3.41 3.56 -13.82
N HIS A 336 -2.09 3.65 -13.86
CA HIS A 336 -1.30 4.02 -15.03
C HIS A 336 0.09 3.36 -15.00
N GLU A 337 0.77 3.35 -16.15
CA GLU A 337 2.12 2.76 -16.32
C GLU A 337 3.23 3.82 -16.48
N MET A 338 2.88 5.10 -16.60
CA MET A 338 3.82 6.24 -16.62
C MET A 338 4.62 6.39 -15.31
N MET A 339 5.67 7.22 -15.31
CA MET A 339 6.41 7.56 -14.08
C MET A 339 5.45 8.03 -12.98
N CYS A 340 5.65 7.57 -11.73
CA CYS A 340 4.79 7.97 -10.64
C CYS A 340 4.88 9.48 -10.39
N PRO A 341 3.78 10.25 -10.51
CA PRO A 341 3.84 11.70 -10.38
C PRO A 341 4.14 12.19 -8.95
N LYS A 342 4.05 11.29 -7.95
CA LYS A 342 4.48 11.53 -6.56
C LYS A 342 6.00 11.63 -6.42
N LEU A 343 6.77 11.04 -7.34
CA LEU A 343 8.23 11.17 -7.39
C LEU A 343 8.70 12.40 -8.17
N ALA A 344 7.82 13.01 -8.98
CA ALA A 344 8.13 14.18 -9.80
C ALA A 344 7.96 15.52 -9.06
N ARG A 345 7.38 15.51 -7.85
CA ARG A 345 7.11 16.73 -7.05
C ARG A 345 7.99 16.77 -5.82
N GLU A 346 8.58 17.93 -5.56
CA GLU A 346 9.32 18.20 -4.31
C GLU A 346 8.45 18.99 -3.31
N PRO A 347 8.49 18.67 -2.00
CA PRO A 347 9.18 17.53 -1.42
C PRO A 347 8.51 16.20 -1.80
N ILE A 348 9.30 15.16 -2.05
CA ILE A 348 8.78 13.81 -2.33
C ILE A 348 7.87 13.34 -1.19
N THR A 349 6.60 13.07 -1.52
CA THR A 349 5.63 12.47 -0.60
C THR A 349 5.38 11.02 -0.99
N PRO A 350 5.46 10.05 -0.05
CA PRO A 350 5.22 8.65 -0.39
C PRO A 350 3.77 8.44 -0.85
N CYS A 351 3.58 7.61 -1.88
CA CYS A 351 2.28 7.01 -2.16
C CYS A 351 2.11 5.79 -1.22
N ASN A 352 1.45 6.01 -0.09
CA ASN A 352 1.14 5.00 0.91
C ASN A 352 -0.36 4.97 1.21
N PHE A 353 -0.78 3.96 1.95
CA PHE A 353 -2.15 3.70 2.35
C PHE A 353 -2.18 3.26 3.81
N GLN A 354 -3.39 3.09 4.35
CA GLN A 354 -3.57 2.75 5.74
C GLN A 354 -4.58 1.62 5.94
N GLN A 355 -4.31 0.73 6.88
CA GLN A 355 -5.25 -0.29 7.32
C GLN A 355 -5.34 -0.31 8.84
N ARG A 356 -6.56 -0.23 9.36
CA ARG A 356 -6.80 -0.36 10.80
C ARG A 356 -6.77 -1.82 11.22
N TYR A 357 -6.20 -2.09 12.38
CA TYR A 357 -6.13 -3.44 12.95
C TYR A 357 -6.17 -3.42 14.48
N HIS A 358 -6.43 -4.58 15.07
CA HIS A 358 -6.24 -4.82 16.50
C HIS A 358 -4.87 -5.46 16.71
N PRO A 359 -3.99 -4.87 17.54
CA PRO A 359 -2.69 -5.45 17.85
C PRO A 359 -2.85 -6.76 18.65
N LEU A 360 -1.75 -7.48 18.82
CA LEU A 360 -1.69 -8.60 19.77
C LEU A 360 -2.06 -8.10 21.18
N PRO A 361 -2.78 -8.90 22.01
CA PRO A 361 -3.19 -8.48 23.34
C PRO A 361 -2.00 -8.55 24.31
N LEU A 362 -1.14 -7.54 24.24
CA LEU A 362 0.01 -7.36 25.11
C LEU A 362 -0.27 -6.22 26.10
N PRO A 363 0.35 -6.21 27.30
CA PRO A 363 0.19 -5.12 28.25
C PRO A 363 0.49 -3.75 27.59
N GLY A 364 -0.47 -2.82 27.67
CA GLY A 364 -0.38 -1.50 27.03
C GLY A 364 -0.96 -1.42 25.62
N HIS A 365 -1.34 -2.55 25.00
CA HIS A 365 -2.00 -2.60 23.68
C HIS A 365 -3.51 -2.78 23.84
N HIS A 366 -4.23 -1.67 24.09
CA HIS A 366 -5.69 -1.69 24.24
C HIS A 366 -6.44 -0.96 23.12
N GLU A 367 -5.72 -0.22 22.28
CA GLU A 367 -6.33 0.61 21.24
C GLU A 367 -6.11 0.01 19.85
N CYS A 368 -7.10 0.22 18.99
CA CYS A 368 -6.99 -0.06 17.57
C CYS A 368 -5.84 0.75 16.96
N GLN A 369 -4.93 0.06 16.27
CA GLN A 369 -3.78 0.67 15.60
C GLN A 369 -4.02 0.81 14.10
N THR A 370 -3.15 1.59 13.44
CA THR A 370 -3.19 1.80 12.00
C THR A 370 -1.84 1.47 11.39
N GLU A 371 -1.81 0.50 10.49
CA GLU A 371 -0.62 0.17 9.72
C GLU A 371 -0.57 1.08 8.49
N LYS A 372 0.58 1.73 8.27
CA LYS A 372 0.84 2.50 7.05
C LYS A 372 1.78 1.71 6.15
N PHE A 373 1.39 1.52 4.90
CA PHE A 373 2.14 0.68 3.98
C PHE A 373 2.05 1.23 2.56
N SER A 374 3.05 0.91 1.74
CA SER A 374 3.01 1.08 0.30
C SER A 374 2.98 -0.31 -0.33
N TYR A 375 2.36 -0.45 -1.49
CA TYR A 375 2.33 -1.73 -2.18
C TYR A 375 2.36 -1.52 -3.69
N LEU A 376 2.69 -2.58 -4.42
CA LEU A 376 2.67 -2.67 -5.87
C LEU A 376 2.15 -4.06 -6.24
N ILE A 377 1.18 -4.11 -7.16
CA ILE A 377 0.67 -5.35 -7.73
C ILE A 377 0.88 -5.28 -9.24
N LEU A 378 1.64 -6.24 -9.75
CA LEU A 378 1.85 -6.44 -11.18
C LEU A 378 1.12 -7.71 -11.61
N SER A 379 0.58 -7.68 -12.83
CA SER A 379 -0.21 -8.76 -13.42
C SER A 379 0.42 -9.23 -14.73
N ARG A 380 0.38 -10.54 -14.98
CA ARG A 380 0.54 -11.14 -16.31
C ARG A 380 -0.80 -11.35 -17.04
N THR A 381 -1.91 -11.28 -16.31
CA THR A 381 -3.25 -11.40 -16.88
C THR A 381 -3.58 -10.12 -17.64
N GLU A 382 -4.08 -10.27 -18.86
CA GLU A 382 -4.65 -9.13 -19.60
C GLU A 382 -5.84 -8.57 -18.81
N PRO A 383 -6.03 -7.23 -18.81
CA PRO A 383 -7.23 -6.65 -18.22
C PRO A 383 -8.46 -7.23 -18.91
N ALA A 384 -9.42 -7.75 -18.15
CA ALA A 384 -10.74 -8.05 -18.71
C ALA A 384 -11.26 -6.75 -19.38
N GLN A 385 -11.63 -6.83 -20.67
CA GLN A 385 -12.09 -5.70 -21.50
C GLN A 385 -13.47 -5.16 -21.09
N GLU A 386 -13.80 -5.14 -19.79
CA GLU A 386 -15.10 -4.75 -19.25
C GLU A 386 -15.10 -3.34 -18.65
N GLY A 387 -14.44 -2.39 -19.33
CA GLY A 387 -14.60 -0.97 -19.01
C GLY A 387 -15.93 -0.45 -19.55
N ILE A 388 -16.65 0.36 -18.78
CA ILE A 388 -17.75 1.17 -19.34
C ILE A 388 -17.08 2.29 -20.14
N GLU A 389 -17.43 2.43 -21.42
CA GLU A 389 -16.88 3.47 -22.29
C GLU A 389 -17.08 4.88 -21.67
N GLY A 390 -16.02 5.69 -21.68
CA GLY A 390 -16.03 7.04 -21.08
C GLY A 390 -15.94 7.08 -19.54
N LEU A 391 -15.78 5.94 -18.87
CA LEU A 391 -15.63 5.85 -17.42
C LEU A 391 -14.21 5.41 -17.02
N GLU A 392 -13.47 6.32 -16.40
CA GLU A 392 -12.16 6.02 -15.82
C GLU A 392 -12.23 5.91 -14.30
N TRP A 393 -11.27 5.21 -13.69
CA TRP A 393 -11.19 5.06 -12.24
C TRP A 393 -9.88 5.63 -11.70
N ALA A 394 -9.96 6.73 -10.95
CA ALA A 394 -8.81 7.33 -10.32
C ALA A 394 -8.66 6.85 -8.88
N ARG A 395 -7.41 6.68 -8.43
CA ARG A 395 -7.10 6.23 -7.08
C ARG A 395 -7.02 7.40 -6.11
N LEU A 396 -7.71 7.31 -4.99
CA LEU A 396 -7.54 8.22 -3.86
C LEU A 396 -6.18 8.01 -3.21
N ILE A 397 -5.36 9.07 -3.18
CA ILE A 397 -3.97 9.07 -2.68
C ILE A 397 -3.78 9.92 -1.42
N ALA A 398 -4.89 10.32 -0.79
CA ALA A 398 -4.92 10.98 0.51
C ALA A 398 -6.26 10.71 1.21
N PRO A 399 -6.38 10.95 2.53
CA PRO A 399 -7.66 10.90 3.23
C PRO A 399 -8.72 11.78 2.57
N VAL A 400 -9.93 11.23 2.44
CA VAL A 400 -11.06 11.95 1.87
C VAL A 400 -11.60 12.98 2.87
N LEU A 401 -11.68 14.25 2.47
CA LEU A 401 -12.15 15.32 3.35
C LEU A 401 -13.62 15.64 3.06
N CYS A 402 -14.51 15.04 3.86
CA CYS A 402 -15.94 15.28 3.79
C CYS A 402 -16.32 16.64 4.39
N ARG A 403 -16.97 17.49 3.60
CA ARG A 403 -17.56 18.77 4.05
C ARG A 403 -19.07 18.79 3.80
N THR A 404 -19.72 19.85 4.26
CA THR A 404 -21.13 20.09 3.96
C THR A 404 -21.29 20.33 2.46
N ARG A 405 -22.07 19.48 1.78
CA ARG A 405 -22.39 19.55 0.33
C ARG A 405 -21.24 19.32 -0.67
N HIS A 406 -20.02 19.08 -0.22
CA HIS A 406 -18.89 18.75 -1.10
C HIS A 406 -17.88 17.82 -0.42
N VAL A 407 -17.02 17.19 -1.22
CA VAL A 407 -15.97 16.27 -0.76
C VAL A 407 -14.68 16.59 -1.51
N HIS A 408 -13.58 16.80 -0.80
CA HIS A 408 -12.27 16.97 -1.44
C HIS A 408 -11.60 15.61 -1.61
N CYS A 409 -11.22 15.31 -2.84
CA CYS A 409 -10.55 14.08 -3.24
C CYS A 409 -9.22 14.42 -3.92
N HIS A 410 -8.11 13.96 -3.35
CA HIS A 410 -6.80 13.98 -4.02
C HIS A 410 -6.60 12.63 -4.69
N MET A 411 -6.40 12.65 -6.00
CA MET A 411 -6.43 11.44 -6.81
C MET A 411 -5.27 11.35 -7.79
N CYS A 412 -4.83 10.12 -8.05
CA CYS A 412 -3.97 9.78 -9.17
C CYS A 412 -4.83 9.22 -10.30
N CYS A 413 -4.71 9.81 -11.49
CA CYS A 413 -5.53 9.49 -12.65
C CYS A 413 -4.79 8.56 -13.64
N THR A 414 -5.53 7.98 -14.58
CA THR A 414 -5.04 7.09 -15.65
C THR A 414 -4.04 7.78 -16.59
N ASP A 415 -4.18 9.10 -16.76
CA ASP A 415 -3.25 9.99 -17.48
C ASP A 415 -1.94 10.27 -16.73
N GLY A 416 -1.74 9.68 -15.54
CA GLY A 416 -0.54 9.88 -14.74
C GLY A 416 -0.47 11.23 -14.04
N GLN A 417 -1.56 12.00 -14.00
CA GLN A 417 -1.64 13.28 -13.31
C GLN A 417 -2.21 13.15 -11.90
N LEU A 418 -1.72 14.02 -11.00
CA LEU A 418 -2.32 14.21 -9.68
C LEU A 418 -3.34 15.34 -9.73
N GLN A 419 -4.59 15.02 -9.41
CA GLN A 419 -5.69 15.97 -9.43
C GLN A 419 -6.28 16.17 -8.04
N HIS A 420 -6.72 17.39 -7.75
CA HIS A 420 -7.57 17.71 -6.61
C HIS A 420 -8.97 18.00 -7.13
N LYS A 421 -9.93 17.12 -6.85
CA LYS A 421 -11.33 17.30 -7.25
C LYS A 421 -12.21 17.61 -6.05
N VAL A 422 -13.04 18.65 -6.19
CA VAL A 422 -14.12 18.97 -5.27
C VAL A 422 -15.40 18.34 -5.80
N VAL A 423 -15.72 17.15 -5.30
CA VAL A 423 -16.88 16.36 -5.75
C VAL A 423 -18.15 16.92 -5.12
N THR A 424 -19.17 17.18 -5.94
CA THR A 424 -20.49 17.68 -5.53
C THR A 424 -21.58 16.94 -6.28
N ALA A 425 -22.75 16.79 -5.65
CA ALA A 425 -23.89 16.10 -6.26
C ALA A 425 -24.38 16.77 -7.57
N ARG A 426 -24.24 18.10 -7.67
CA ARG A 426 -24.66 18.88 -8.85
C ARG A 426 -23.71 18.70 -10.03
N LYS A 427 -22.39 18.80 -9.80
CA LYS A 427 -21.39 18.77 -10.89
C LYS A 427 -21.01 17.36 -11.33
N HIS A 428 -21.10 16.37 -10.43
CA HIS A 428 -20.55 15.03 -10.65
C HIS A 428 -21.57 13.90 -10.47
N SER A 429 -22.87 14.23 -10.39
CA SER A 429 -23.97 13.34 -10.00
C SER A 429 -24.04 13.01 -8.49
N ARG A 430 -25.25 12.67 -8.07
CA ARG A 430 -25.55 12.21 -6.70
C ARG A 430 -24.85 10.90 -6.35
N ASP A 431 -24.63 10.03 -7.32
CA ASP A 431 -24.05 8.71 -7.12
C ASP A 431 -22.55 8.80 -6.83
N VAL A 432 -21.80 9.53 -7.66
CA VAL A 432 -20.36 9.79 -7.42
C VAL A 432 -20.15 10.55 -6.11
N TYR A 433 -20.98 11.57 -5.83
CA TYR A 433 -20.91 12.31 -4.57
C TYR A 433 -21.10 11.41 -3.35
N ARG A 434 -22.09 10.50 -3.39
CA ARG A 434 -22.33 9.56 -2.28
C ARG A 434 -21.24 8.51 -2.17
N CYS A 435 -20.70 8.00 -3.28
CA CYS A 435 -19.55 7.10 -3.24
C CYS A 435 -18.36 7.79 -2.58
N ALA A 436 -17.98 8.99 -3.06
CA ALA A 436 -16.88 9.77 -2.50
C ALA A 436 -17.00 9.98 -0.98
N ARG A 437 -18.21 10.20 -0.46
CA ARG A 437 -18.43 10.34 1.00
C ARG A 437 -18.21 9.06 1.80
N ASN A 438 -18.33 7.90 1.16
CA ASN A 438 -18.18 6.60 1.78
C ASN A 438 -16.84 5.92 1.41
N SER A 439 -15.98 6.59 0.64
CA SER A 439 -14.67 6.08 0.26
C SER A 439 -13.59 6.50 1.25
N ASP A 440 -12.59 5.64 1.40
CA ASP A 440 -11.40 5.88 2.22
C ASP A 440 -10.14 6.07 1.37
N TRP A 441 -9.04 6.43 2.02
CA TRP A 441 -7.73 6.54 1.38
C TRP A 441 -7.34 5.19 0.75
N GLY A 442 -7.12 5.21 -0.56
CA GLY A 442 -6.77 4.05 -1.36
C GLY A 442 -7.91 3.58 -2.23
N ASP A 443 -9.16 3.91 -1.95
CA ASP A 443 -10.28 3.51 -2.81
C ASP A 443 -10.22 4.23 -4.17
N GLN A 444 -10.93 3.68 -5.16
CA GLN A 444 -11.07 4.28 -6.48
C GLN A 444 -12.40 5.02 -6.61
N LEU A 445 -12.37 6.16 -7.29
CA LEU A 445 -13.56 6.90 -7.66
C LEU A 445 -13.67 7.02 -9.18
N PRO A 446 -14.90 6.93 -9.71
CA PRO A 446 -15.13 7.13 -11.12
C PRO A 446 -14.87 8.59 -11.51
N ILE A 447 -14.14 8.79 -12.60
CA ILE A 447 -14.05 10.03 -13.35
C ILE A 447 -14.88 9.84 -14.61
N ILE A 448 -15.97 10.58 -14.71
CA ILE A 448 -16.77 10.66 -15.93
C ILE A 448 -16.08 11.66 -16.85
N LEU A 449 -15.52 11.17 -17.96
CA LEU A 449 -14.95 12.03 -18.99
C LEU A 449 -16.09 12.76 -19.69
N LYS A 450 -15.95 14.07 -19.89
CA LYS A 450 -16.85 14.81 -20.77
C LYS A 450 -16.27 14.64 -22.17
N VAL A 451 -17.03 14.02 -23.07
CA VAL A 451 -16.80 14.20 -24.49
C VAL A 451 -17.14 15.66 -24.75
N GLU A 452 -16.12 16.48 -25.01
CA GLU A 452 -16.35 17.77 -25.64
C GLU A 452 -16.76 17.42 -27.07
N GLU A 453 -18.05 17.60 -27.40
CA GLU A 453 -18.46 17.66 -28.79
C GLU A 453 -17.72 18.88 -29.37
N ASP A 454 -16.74 18.62 -30.23
CA ASP A 454 -16.10 19.64 -31.04
C ASP A 454 -17.20 20.40 -31.79
N ALA A 455 -17.56 21.56 -31.26
CA ALA A 455 -18.43 22.50 -31.94
C ALA A 455 -17.62 23.19 -33.04
N ASP A 456 -17.37 22.47 -34.14
CA ASP A 456 -16.89 23.05 -35.38
C ASP A 456 -17.37 22.21 -36.57
N SER A 457 -18.65 22.39 -36.94
CA SER A 457 -19.11 22.31 -38.33
C SER A 457 -20.48 22.97 -38.42
N ASP A 458 -20.49 24.25 -38.83
CA ASP A 458 -21.39 24.79 -39.85
C ASP A 458 -21.44 26.32 -39.72
N SER A 459 -20.53 26.96 -40.45
CA SER A 459 -20.77 28.29 -41.01
C SER A 459 -20.27 28.28 -42.44
N GLU A 460 -21.16 27.87 -43.36
CA GLU A 460 -21.14 28.31 -44.76
C GLU A 460 -21.41 29.82 -44.85
#